data_AF-A0A7S4K7G5-F1
#
_entry.id   AF-A0A7S4K7G5-F1
#
_cell.length_a   1.000
_cell.length_b   1.000
_cell.length_c   1.000
_cell.angle_alpha   90.00
_cell.angle_beta   90.00
_cell.angle_gamma   90.00
#
_symmetry.space_group_name_H-M   'P 1'
#
loop_
_entity.id
_entity.type
_entity.pdbx_description
1 polymer ?
#
loop_
_entity_poly.entity_id
_entity_poly.type
_entity_poly.pdbx_seq_one_letter_code
_entity_poly.pdbx_strand_id
1 'polypeptide(L)'
;NNFRGSICLHCLPPSMRVLSLRQNHLSGSIDLTQLPESMKALYLYQNDFSGHADFTNLPKTLTQFHVSNTKISGTLTVQHGQHKYFRADDSHVKVIQLDF
;
A
#
# COMPACT_ATOMS: atom_id res chain seq x y z
N ASN A 1 -10.33 -14.42 0.79
CA ASN A 1 -10.96 -14.74 -0.52
C ASN A 1 -9.92 -15.48 -1.37
N ASN A 2 -10.29 -15.99 -2.55
CA ASN A 2 -9.37 -16.75 -3.42
C ASN A 2 -9.05 -16.00 -4.72
N PHE A 3 -9.10 -14.67 -4.71
CA PHE A 3 -8.79 -13.88 -5.90
C PHE A 3 -7.32 -14.05 -6.29
N ARG A 4 -7.07 -14.15 -7.60
CA ARG A 4 -5.76 -14.39 -8.21
C ARG A 4 -5.52 -13.38 -9.33
N GLY A 5 -4.27 -13.27 -9.76
CA GLY A 5 -3.85 -12.36 -10.82
C GLY A 5 -3.44 -10.99 -10.29
N SER A 6 -3.18 -10.08 -11.22
CA SER A 6 -2.75 -8.71 -10.90
C SER A 6 -3.93 -7.76 -10.74
N ILE A 7 -3.65 -6.59 -10.17
CA ILE A 7 -4.62 -5.52 -10.04
C ILE A 7 -4.05 -4.21 -10.59
N CYS A 8 -4.90 -3.48 -11.30
CA CYS A 8 -4.62 -2.10 -11.71
C CYS A 8 -5.35 -1.15 -10.78
N LEU A 9 -4.60 -0.24 -10.14
CA LEU A 9 -5.17 0.77 -9.23
C LEU A 9 -5.47 2.12 -9.91
N HIS A 10 -5.16 2.27 -11.20
CA HIS A 10 -5.35 3.53 -11.93
C HIS A 10 -6.82 3.90 -12.17
N CYS A 11 -7.69 2.88 -12.22
CA CYS A 11 -9.11 3.07 -12.52
C CYS A 11 -9.98 3.11 -11.26
N LEU A 12 -9.40 3.34 -10.08
CA LEU A 12 -10.18 3.47 -8.86
C LEU A 12 -11.04 4.74 -8.92
N PRO A 13 -12.31 4.68 -8.48
CA PRO A 13 -13.17 5.85 -8.42
C PRO A 13 -12.51 6.98 -7.62
N PRO A 14 -12.56 8.25 -8.07
CA PRO A 14 -11.97 9.38 -7.34
C PRO A 14 -12.50 9.55 -5.90
N SER A 15 -13.73 9.09 -5.63
CA SER A 15 -14.37 9.12 -4.31
C SER A 15 -14.03 7.93 -3.41
N MET A 16 -13.20 6.99 -3.88
CA MET A 16 -12.87 5.78 -3.12
C MET A 16 -12.05 6.11 -1.88
N ARG A 17 -12.61 5.80 -0.71
CA ARG A 17 -11.98 6.07 0.58
C ARG A 17 -11.26 4.86 1.17
N VAL A 18 -11.71 3.64 0.86
CA VAL A 18 -11.20 2.41 1.46
C VAL A 18 -11.11 1.34 0.40
N LEU A 19 -9.93 0.73 0.28
CA LEU A 19 -9.70 -0.47 -0.52
C LEU A 19 -9.11 -1.56 0.36
N SER A 20 -9.78 -2.72 0.41
CA SER A 20 -9.32 -3.88 1.17
C SER A 20 -9.25 -5.09 0.26
N LEU A 21 -8.03 -5.53 -0.03
CA LEU A 21 -7.71 -6.70 -0.84
C LEU A 21 -6.96 -7.76 -0.04
N ARG A 22 -6.89 -7.58 1.28
CA ARG A 22 -6.23 -8.48 2.22
C ARG A 22 -6.63 -9.93 2.04
N GLN A 23 -5.72 -10.85 2.36
CA GLN A 23 -6.02 -12.28 2.45
C GLN A 23 -6.57 -12.84 1.13
N ASN A 24 -5.77 -12.71 0.08
CA ASN A 24 -6.02 -13.26 -1.25
C ASN A 24 -4.72 -13.85 -1.82
N HIS A 25 -4.76 -14.27 -3.09
CA HIS A 25 -3.62 -14.75 -3.85
C HIS A 25 -3.32 -13.81 -5.03
N LEU A 26 -3.58 -12.50 -4.86
CA LEU A 26 -3.26 -11.50 -5.87
C LEU A 26 -1.75 -11.36 -5.95
N SER A 27 -1.24 -11.16 -7.16
CA SER A 27 0.19 -11.17 -7.46
C SER A 27 0.59 -10.09 -8.46
N GLY A 28 1.88 -9.97 -8.72
CA GLY A 28 2.43 -8.96 -9.61
C GLY A 28 2.73 -7.63 -8.89
N SER A 29 3.22 -6.67 -9.67
CA SER A 29 3.57 -5.34 -9.18
C SER A 29 2.33 -4.47 -8.97
N ILE A 30 2.43 -3.57 -7.99
CA ILE A 30 1.42 -2.56 -7.73
C ILE A 30 2.05 -1.19 -7.93
N ASP A 31 1.36 -0.37 -8.71
CA ASP A 31 1.64 1.05 -8.82
C ASP A 31 0.80 1.82 -7.79
N LEU A 32 1.47 2.46 -6.83
CA LEU A 32 0.86 3.26 -5.77
C LEU A 32 0.91 4.78 -6.07
N THR A 33 1.41 5.18 -7.24
CA THR A 33 1.64 6.59 -7.58
C THR A 33 0.38 7.36 -8.01
N GLN A 34 -0.71 6.65 -8.29
CA GLN A 34 -1.97 7.21 -8.80
C GLN A 34 -3.17 6.81 -7.94
N LEU A 35 -3.00 6.77 -6.61
CA LEU A 35 -4.11 6.50 -5.70
C LEU A 35 -5.06 7.71 -5.63
N PRO A 36 -6.38 7.50 -5.48
CA PRO A 36 -7.32 8.59 -5.27
C PRO A 36 -6.97 9.45 -4.05
N GLU A 37 -7.00 10.78 -4.22
CA GLU A 37 -6.75 11.76 -3.14
C GLU A 37 -7.75 11.67 -1.97
N SER A 38 -8.88 10.98 -2.14
CA SER A 38 -9.85 10.75 -1.06
C SER A 38 -9.56 9.50 -0.22
N MET A 39 -8.57 8.70 -0.62
CA MET A 39 -8.26 7.42 0.00
C MET A 39 -7.73 7.60 1.42
N LYS A 40 -8.34 6.88 2.37
CA LYS A 40 -8.00 6.90 3.80
C LYS A 40 -7.39 5.60 4.28
N ALA A 41 -7.74 4.48 3.65
CA ALA A 41 -7.25 3.16 4.04
C ALA A 41 -7.00 2.25 2.83
N LEU A 42 -5.83 1.60 2.82
CA LEU A 42 -5.43 0.63 1.81
C LEU A 42 -4.82 -0.61 2.49
N TYR A 43 -5.47 -1.76 2.35
CA TYR A 43 -5.03 -3.04 2.91
C TYR A 43 -4.73 -4.05 1.82
N LEU A 44 -3.46 -4.41 1.68
CA LEU A 44 -2.94 -5.32 0.66
C LEU A 44 -2.28 -6.57 1.27
N TYR A 45 -2.16 -6.62 2.60
CA TYR A 45 -1.45 -7.65 3.33
C TYR A 45 -1.96 -9.08 3.06
N GLN A 46 -1.08 -10.07 3.27
CA GLN A 46 -1.37 -11.48 2.99
C GLN A 46 -1.82 -11.69 1.52
N ASN A 47 -0.93 -11.34 0.59
CA ASN A 47 -1.03 -11.55 -0.86
C ASN A 47 0.34 -11.88 -1.44
N ASP A 48 0.37 -12.33 -2.69
CA ASP A 48 1.59 -12.62 -3.45
C ASP A 48 2.10 -11.42 -4.27
N PHE A 49 1.69 -10.20 -3.92
CA PHE A 49 2.19 -8.97 -4.56
C PHE A 49 3.72 -8.88 -4.43
N SER A 50 4.37 -8.42 -5.50
CA SER A 50 5.83 -8.46 -5.62
C SER A 50 6.34 -7.31 -6.48
N GLY A 51 7.65 -7.06 -6.46
CA GLY A 51 8.27 -6.01 -7.26
C GLY A 51 8.41 -4.70 -6.49
N HIS A 52 9.02 -3.71 -7.14
CA HIS A 52 9.34 -2.44 -6.52
C HIS A 52 8.14 -1.49 -6.57
N ALA A 53 7.74 -0.96 -5.41
CA ALA A 53 6.70 0.05 -5.28
C ALA A 53 7.32 1.41 -4.91
N ASP A 54 6.81 2.45 -5.55
CA ASP A 54 7.12 3.83 -5.22
C ASP A 54 6.13 4.34 -4.16
N PHE A 55 6.66 4.78 -3.02
CA PHE A 55 5.88 5.30 -1.89
C PHE A 55 5.95 6.84 -1.76
N THR A 56 6.53 7.53 -2.74
CA THR A 56 6.75 8.99 -2.67
C THR A 56 5.47 9.80 -2.81
N ASN A 57 4.49 9.29 -3.57
CA ASN A 57 3.25 10.00 -3.92
C ASN A 57 2.00 9.41 -3.24
N LEU A 58 2.11 8.93 -2.01
CA LEU A 58 0.94 8.46 -1.26
C LEU A 58 0.00 9.64 -0.92
N PRO A 59 -1.33 9.48 -1.04
CA PRO A 59 -2.28 10.54 -0.71
C PRO A 59 -2.13 11.02 0.73
N LYS A 60 -2.17 12.34 0.95
CA LYS A 60 -2.04 12.93 2.30
C LYS A 60 -3.16 12.50 3.26
N THR A 61 -4.29 12.06 2.73
CA THR A 61 -5.42 11.54 3.51
C THR A 61 -5.25 10.10 3.95
N LEU A 62 -4.24 9.38 3.44
CA LEU A 62 -3.99 7.97 3.72
C LEU A 62 -3.42 7.82 5.14
N THR A 63 -4.27 7.35 6.04
CA THR A 63 -3.90 7.20 7.47
C THR A 63 -3.65 5.75 7.87
N GLN A 64 -4.14 4.81 7.05
CA GLN A 64 -4.01 3.37 7.28
C GLN A 64 -3.48 2.71 6.00
N PHE A 65 -2.31 2.10 6.10
CA PHE A 65 -1.68 1.43 4.97
C PHE A 65 -1.02 0.14 5.46
N HIS A 66 -1.34 -0.98 4.83
CA HIS A 66 -0.88 -2.27 5.32
C HIS A 66 -0.50 -3.20 4.17
N VAL A 67 0.80 -3.49 4.07
CA VAL A 67 1.41 -4.35 3.04
C VAL A 67 2.20 -5.51 3.63
N SER A 68 1.99 -5.83 4.92
CA SER A 68 2.68 -6.92 5.59
C SER A 68 2.42 -8.27 4.93
N ASN A 69 3.36 -9.20 5.06
CA ASN A 69 3.30 -10.52 4.41
C ASN A 69 3.04 -10.41 2.89
N THR A 70 3.84 -9.59 2.22
CA THR A 70 3.91 -9.49 0.75
C THR A 70 5.36 -9.51 0.31
N LYS A 71 5.63 -9.65 -0.98
CA LYS A 71 6.98 -9.61 -1.56
C LYS A 71 7.30 -8.23 -2.17
N ILE A 72 6.49 -7.21 -1.85
CA ILE A 72 6.69 -5.83 -2.31
C ILE A 72 8.00 -5.31 -1.72
N SER A 73 8.80 -4.67 -2.55
CA SER A 73 10.02 -3.97 -2.16
C SER A 73 9.89 -2.48 -2.39
N GLY A 74 10.76 -1.71 -1.74
CA GLY A 74 10.82 -0.26 -1.90
C GLY A 74 11.11 0.42 -0.56
N THR A 75 11.15 1.74 -0.57
CA THR A 75 11.49 2.55 0.61
C THR A 75 10.29 3.40 0.99
N LEU A 76 9.74 3.15 2.16
CA LEU A 76 8.63 3.90 2.73
C LEU A 76 9.17 4.86 3.79
N THR A 77 9.14 6.15 3.47
CA THR A 77 9.54 7.20 4.40
C THR A 77 8.31 7.67 5.18
N VAL A 78 8.36 7.56 6.50
CA VAL A 78 7.27 7.94 7.39
C VAL A 78 7.68 9.16 8.20
N GLN A 79 6.93 10.25 8.05
CA GLN A 79 7.08 11.45 8.86
C GLN A 79 6.24 11.32 10.15
N HIS A 80 6.81 11.75 11.27
CA HIS A 80 6.12 11.75 12.56
C HIS A 80 4.77 12.48 12.46
N GLY A 81 3.67 11.84 12.88
CA GLY A 81 2.33 12.43 12.93
C GLY A 81 1.52 12.44 11.63
N GLN A 82 2.10 12.15 10.46
CA GLN A 82 1.35 12.15 9.19
C GLN A 82 0.61 10.82 8.94
N HIS A 83 1.18 9.68 9.37
CA HIS A 83 0.63 8.35 9.09
C HIS A 83 0.54 7.53 10.37
N LYS A 84 -0.70 7.22 10.82
CA LYS A 84 -0.93 6.58 12.12
C LYS A 84 -0.66 5.08 12.12
N TYR A 85 -1.04 4.39 11.04
CA TYR A 85 -1.03 2.92 10.98
C TYR A 85 -0.46 2.43 9.66
N PHE A 86 0.84 2.63 9.45
CA PHE A 86 1.58 2.08 8.33
C PHE A 86 2.29 0.81 8.79
N ARG A 87 2.02 -0.32 8.12
CA ARG A 87 2.61 -1.63 8.45
C ARG A 87 3.13 -2.33 7.21
N ALA A 88 4.36 -2.83 7.33
CA ALA A 88 5.06 -3.53 6.27
C ALA A 88 5.91 -4.70 6.82
N ASP A 89 5.51 -5.24 7.97
CA ASP A 89 6.14 -6.40 8.61
C ASP A 89 6.16 -7.59 7.64
N ASP A 90 7.21 -8.42 7.68
CA ASP A 90 7.35 -9.58 6.78
C ASP A 90 7.19 -9.22 5.28
N SER A 91 7.65 -8.03 4.89
CA SER A 91 7.77 -7.62 3.48
C SER A 91 9.21 -7.22 3.15
N HIS A 92 9.48 -6.86 1.89
CA HIS A 92 10.78 -6.31 1.48
C HIS A 92 10.79 -4.77 1.48
N VAL A 93 9.78 -4.13 2.07
CA VAL A 93 9.71 -2.68 2.22
C VAL A 93 10.61 -2.25 3.36
N LYS A 94 11.51 -1.30 3.07
CA LYS A 94 12.34 -0.65 4.07
C LYS A 94 11.57 0.56 4.61
N VAL A 95 11.21 0.52 5.88
CA VAL A 95 10.55 1.65 6.55
C VAL A 95 11.64 2.55 7.16
N ILE A 96 11.65 3.81 6.75
CA ILE A 96 12.55 4.84 7.30
C ILE A 96 11.68 5.85 8.04
N GLN A 97 11.96 6.04 9.33
CA GLN A 97 11.29 7.05 10.14
C GLN A 97 12.14 8.32 10.16
N LEU A 98 11.53 9.46 9.83
CA LEU A 98 12.20 10.76 9.94
C LEU A 98 11.85 11.38 11.29
N ASP A 99 12.86 11.56 12.13
CA ASP A 99 12.77 12.31 13.38
C ASP A 99 13.12 13.78 13.07
N PHE A 100 12.14 14.69 13.20
CA PHE A 100 12.35 16.13 13.18
C PHE A 100 11.90 16.73 14.52
#